data_AF-A0A3D0I665-F1
#
_entry.id   AF-A0A3D0I665-F1
#
_cell.length_a   1.000
_cell.length_b   1.000
_cell.length_c   1.000
_cell.angle_alpha   90.00
_cell.angle_beta   90.00
_cell.angle_gamma   90.00
#
_symmetry.space_group_name_H-M   'P 1'
#
loop_
_entity.id
_entity.type
_entity.pdbx_description
1 polymer ?
#
loop_
_entity_poly.entity_id
_entity_poly.type
_entity_poly.pdbx_seq_one_letter_code
_entity_poly.pdbx_strand_id
1 'polypeptide(L)'
;MLLALGSAGCVTGHLFDAALRREQPVSYHDALIDGDRLVLGYTALVTNDSGKALGRKERRAALSLTDLRRHDLPVEAFPVEHLADDSPLTGRRLPLATDGREVGSPAYLAIEAAPDGRETSFVLHDSSGGPYAPFYSNALTRTSTAPWVYPLLPIGAVVDAATVPILLTFFPVILLIGD
;
A
#
# COMPACT_ATOMS: atom_id res chain seq x y z
N MET A 1 3.11 -43.66 -4.80
CA MET A 1 4.28 -42.76 -4.72
C MET A 1 3.86 -41.41 -5.31
N LEU A 2 3.25 -40.56 -4.48
CA LEU A 2 2.44 -39.41 -4.89
C LEU A 2 2.88 -38.22 -4.03
N LEU A 3 4.14 -37.82 -4.15
CA LEU A 3 4.81 -36.82 -3.31
C LEU A 3 6.01 -36.21 -4.06
N ALA A 4 5.74 -35.56 -5.19
CA ALA A 4 6.76 -34.77 -5.92
C ALA A 4 6.14 -33.53 -6.62
N LEU A 5 5.06 -32.96 -6.07
CA LEU A 5 4.34 -31.80 -6.62
C LEU A 5 4.66 -30.49 -5.89
N GLY A 6 5.70 -30.46 -5.06
CA GLY A 6 5.97 -29.34 -4.14
C GLY A 6 7.00 -28.30 -4.60
N SER A 7 7.59 -28.40 -5.78
CA SER A 7 8.72 -27.51 -6.17
C SER A 7 8.81 -27.10 -7.64
N ALA A 8 7.81 -27.40 -8.46
CA ALA A 8 7.78 -26.98 -9.87
C ALA A 8 6.61 -26.01 -10.10
N GLY A 9 6.80 -24.74 -9.73
CA GLY A 9 5.89 -23.69 -10.16
C GLY A 9 5.88 -23.60 -11.68
N CYS A 10 4.75 -23.20 -12.27
CA CYS A 10 4.70 -22.91 -13.69
C CYS A 10 5.56 -21.69 -14.02
N VAL A 11 6.06 -21.60 -15.26
CA VAL A 11 6.86 -20.46 -15.74
C VAL A 11 6.09 -19.15 -15.55
N THR A 12 4.77 -19.17 -15.79
CA THR A 12 3.91 -18.01 -15.55
C THR A 12 3.90 -17.59 -14.08
N GLY A 13 3.81 -18.54 -13.15
CA GLY A 13 3.88 -18.26 -11.71
C GLY A 13 5.21 -17.63 -11.31
N HIS A 14 6.32 -18.19 -11.78
CA HIS A 14 7.65 -17.62 -11.54
C HIS A 14 7.85 -16.23 -12.15
N LEU A 15 7.23 -15.93 -13.30
CA LEU A 15 7.23 -14.60 -13.88
C LEU A 15 6.50 -13.60 -12.97
N PHE A 16 5.33 -13.98 -12.42
CA PHE A 16 4.59 -13.15 -11.46
C PHE A 16 5.35 -12.96 -10.15
N ASP A 17 5.92 -14.01 -9.58
CA ASP A 17 6.71 -13.94 -8.35
C ASP A 17 7.91 -12.99 -8.55
N ALA A 18 8.63 -13.13 -9.66
CA ALA A 18 9.76 -12.26 -10.01
C ALA A 18 9.31 -10.80 -10.27
N ALA A 19 8.06 -10.59 -10.66
CA ALA A 19 7.47 -9.28 -10.90
C ALA A 19 6.82 -8.67 -9.66
N LEU A 20 6.61 -9.43 -8.59
CA LEU A 20 5.99 -8.95 -7.37
C LEU A 20 6.83 -7.85 -6.71
N ARG A 21 6.18 -6.76 -6.33
CA ARG A 21 6.77 -5.60 -5.68
C ARG A 21 6.02 -5.32 -4.41
N ARG A 22 6.77 -5.11 -3.34
CA ARG A 22 6.22 -4.61 -2.08
C ARG A 22 6.63 -3.16 -1.92
N GLU A 23 5.67 -2.29 -1.66
CA GLU A 23 5.89 -0.87 -1.42
C GLU A 23 5.58 -0.58 0.05
N GLN A 24 6.57 -0.13 0.80
CA GLN A 24 6.43 0.21 2.22
C GLN A 24 6.74 1.69 2.44
N PRO A 25 5.91 2.44 3.19
CA PRO A 25 6.20 3.83 3.49
C PRO A 25 7.47 3.97 4.34
N VAL A 26 8.34 4.91 3.98
CA VAL A 26 9.60 5.18 4.70
C VAL A 26 9.77 6.63 5.14
N SER A 27 9.00 7.56 4.56
CA SER A 27 8.94 8.96 4.98
C SER A 27 7.62 9.61 4.57
N TYR A 28 7.18 10.57 5.37
CA TYR A 28 5.92 11.31 5.19
C TYR A 28 6.26 12.80 5.06
N HIS A 29 5.66 13.49 4.08
CA HIS A 29 6.08 14.85 3.75
C HIS A 29 4.92 15.81 3.45
N ASP A 30 3.72 15.29 3.19
CA ASP A 30 2.54 16.11 2.94
C ASP A 30 1.32 15.49 3.62
N ALA A 31 0.45 16.33 4.15
CA ALA A 31 -0.88 15.95 4.60
C ALA A 31 -1.84 17.09 4.28
N LEU A 32 -3.05 16.74 3.84
CA LEU A 32 -4.07 17.71 3.52
C LEU A 32 -5.47 17.16 3.78
N ILE A 33 -6.40 18.07 4.03
CA ILE A 33 -7.83 17.77 4.09
C ILE A 33 -8.46 18.20 2.78
N ASP A 34 -8.95 17.23 2.01
CA ASP A 34 -9.68 17.43 0.76
C ASP A 34 -11.12 16.93 0.92
N GLY A 35 -12.05 17.86 1.16
CA GLY A 35 -13.42 17.52 1.51
C GLY A 35 -13.49 16.68 2.78
N ASP A 36 -14.06 15.48 2.69
CA ASP A 36 -14.19 14.52 3.80
C ASP A 36 -13.02 13.50 3.85
N ARG A 37 -11.88 13.82 3.25
CA ARG A 37 -10.73 12.91 3.18
C ARG A 37 -9.47 13.57 3.74
N LEU A 38 -8.73 12.80 4.53
CA LEU A 38 -7.33 13.07 4.84
C LEU A 38 -6.49 12.45 3.72
N VAL A 39 -5.77 13.26 2.96
CA VAL A 39 -4.81 12.77 1.97
C VAL A 39 -3.40 12.90 2.54
N LEU A 40 -2.64 11.80 2.48
CA LEU A 40 -1.28 11.69 2.97
C LEU A 40 -0.32 11.45 1.80
N GLY A 41 0.71 12.28 1.71
CA GLY A 41 1.84 12.14 0.79
C GLY A 41 3.03 11.48 1.49
N TYR A 42 3.58 10.45 0.85
CA TYR A 42 4.67 9.66 1.41
C TYR A 42 5.61 9.13 0.33
N THR A 43 6.87 8.90 0.71
CA THR A 43 7.81 8.14 -0.10
C THR A 43 7.77 6.68 0.33
N ALA A 44 7.55 5.78 -0.63
CA ALA A 44 7.59 4.34 -0.43
C ALA A 44 8.92 3.75 -0.93
N LEU A 45 9.52 2.85 -0.14
CA LEU A 45 10.59 1.97 -0.59
C LEU A 45 9.96 0.79 -1.33
N VAL A 46 10.40 0.57 -2.57
CA VAL A 46 9.97 -0.56 -3.39
C VAL A 46 10.98 -1.69 -3.24
N THR A 47 10.54 -2.87 -2.82
CA THR A 47 11.35 -4.08 -2.70
C THR A 47 10.78 -5.21 -3.56
N ASN A 48 11.62 -6.19 -3.90
CA ASN A 48 11.14 -7.49 -4.42
C ASN A 48 10.75 -8.43 -3.27
N ASP A 49 10.34 -9.64 -3.61
CA ASP A 49 10.03 -10.74 -2.68
C ASP A 49 11.18 -11.07 -1.70
N SER A 50 12.43 -10.97 -2.16
CA SER A 50 13.64 -11.21 -1.37
C SER A 50 14.03 -10.03 -0.47
N GLY A 51 13.22 -8.96 -0.42
CA GLY A 51 13.49 -7.75 0.35
C GLY A 51 14.58 -6.84 -0.22
N LYS A 52 15.11 -7.12 -1.41
CA LYS A 52 16.08 -6.26 -2.11
C LYS A 52 15.40 -4.97 -2.53
N ALA A 53 15.99 -3.84 -2.14
CA ALA A 53 15.54 -2.52 -2.58
C ALA A 53 15.73 -2.34 -4.10
N LEU A 54 14.65 -1.93 -4.76
CA LEU A 54 14.60 -1.66 -6.20
C LEU A 54 14.54 -0.16 -6.50
N GLY A 55 14.00 0.63 -5.58
CA GLY A 55 13.90 2.08 -5.73
C GLY A 55 12.98 2.72 -4.70
N ARG A 56 12.72 4.01 -4.90
CA ARG A 56 11.75 4.78 -4.12
C ARG A 56 10.70 5.35 -5.05
N LYS A 57 9.48 5.50 -4.55
CA LYS A 57 8.37 6.13 -5.28
C LYS A 57 7.62 7.08 -4.38
N GLU A 58 7.22 8.21 -4.94
CA GLU A 58 6.27 9.11 -4.31
C GLU A 58 4.87 8.54 -4.45
N ARG A 59 4.12 8.58 -3.35
CA ARG A 59 2.78 7.99 -3.25
C ARG A 59 1.85 8.93 -2.50
N ARG A 60 0.57 8.73 -2.79
CA ARG A 60 -0.53 9.41 -2.11
C ARG A 60 -1.60 8.40 -1.73
N ALA A 61 -2.16 8.58 -0.56
CA ALA A 61 -3.26 7.79 -0.04
C ALA A 61 -4.31 8.72 0.56
N ALA A 62 -5.58 8.38 0.38
CA ALA A 62 -6.70 9.09 0.99
C ALA A 62 -7.38 8.18 2.02
N LEU A 63 -7.70 8.76 3.17
CA LEU A 63 -8.45 8.14 4.25
C LEU A 63 -9.72 8.95 4.48
N SER A 64 -10.85 8.28 4.63
CA SER A 64 -12.12 8.91 4.98
C SER A 64 -12.05 9.50 6.40
N LEU A 65 -12.37 10.79 6.55
CA LEU A 65 -12.48 11.42 7.86
C LEU A 65 -13.66 10.83 8.65
N THR A 66 -14.72 10.40 7.96
CA THR A 66 -15.83 9.69 8.59
C THR A 66 -15.36 8.37 9.21
N ASP A 67 -14.49 7.62 8.53
CA ASP A 67 -13.92 6.39 9.09
C ASP A 67 -12.95 6.69 10.23
N LEU A 68 -12.10 7.74 10.12
CA LEU A 68 -11.21 8.11 11.22
C LEU A 68 -11.95 8.60 12.50
N ARG A 69 -13.23 8.99 12.39
CA ARG A 69 -14.08 9.28 13.57
C ARG A 69 -14.60 8.02 14.25
N ARG A 70 -14.53 6.87 13.58
CA ARG A 70 -15.01 5.59 14.07
C ARG A 70 -13.95 4.92 14.93
N HIS A 71 -14.16 4.94 16.25
CA HIS A 71 -13.31 4.24 17.21
C HIS A 71 -13.55 2.72 17.26
N ASP A 72 -14.52 2.20 16.49
CA ASP A 72 -14.89 0.78 16.44
C ASP A 72 -14.11 -0.03 15.40
N LEU A 73 -13.33 0.62 14.53
CA LEU A 73 -12.51 -0.08 13.54
C LEU A 73 -11.18 -0.53 14.17
N PRO A 74 -10.78 -1.81 13.96
CA PRO A 74 -9.41 -2.21 14.29
C PRO A 74 -8.46 -1.38 13.43
N VAL A 75 -7.40 -0.88 14.06
CA VAL A 75 -6.52 0.14 13.45
C VAL A 75 -5.82 -0.34 12.17
N GLU A 76 -5.71 -1.65 12.00
CA GLU A 76 -5.14 -2.29 10.81
C GLU A 76 -6.11 -2.34 9.61
N ALA A 77 -7.40 -2.05 9.82
CA ALA A 77 -8.46 -2.20 8.82
C ALA A 77 -9.02 -0.87 8.30
N PHE A 78 -8.36 0.26 8.56
CA PHE A 78 -8.80 1.53 7.98
C PHE A 78 -8.81 1.42 6.45
N PRO A 79 -9.95 1.70 5.78
CA PRO A 79 -10.02 1.66 4.34
C PRO A 79 -9.16 2.80 3.78
N VAL A 80 -8.06 2.44 3.13
CA VAL A 80 -7.15 3.38 2.48
C VAL A 80 -7.41 3.36 0.98
N GLU A 81 -7.78 4.51 0.42
CA GLU A 81 -7.86 4.71 -1.01
C GLU A 81 -6.48 5.09 -1.55
N HIS A 82 -5.99 4.33 -2.50
CA HIS A 82 -4.69 4.54 -3.12
C HIS A 82 -4.83 5.44 -4.34
N LEU A 83 -4.38 6.69 -4.21
CA LEU A 83 -4.50 7.68 -5.29
C LEU A 83 -3.46 7.43 -6.37
N ALA A 84 -3.82 7.79 -7.61
CA ALA A 84 -2.89 7.85 -8.72
C ALA A 84 -1.87 8.98 -8.51
N ASP A 85 -0.70 8.83 -9.12
CA ASP A 85 0.40 9.78 -8.94
C ASP A 85 0.05 11.19 -9.47
N ASP A 86 -0.89 11.28 -10.41
CA ASP A 86 -1.38 12.50 -11.06
C ASP A 86 -2.72 13.02 -10.51
N SER A 87 -3.29 12.39 -9.47
CA SER A 87 -4.53 12.87 -8.84
C SER A 87 -4.38 14.34 -8.38
N PRO A 88 -5.31 15.23 -8.74
CA PRO A 88 -5.24 16.64 -8.34
C PRO A 88 -5.40 16.77 -6.82
N LEU A 89 -4.66 17.73 -6.24
CA LEU A 89 -4.75 18.06 -4.82
C LEU A 89 -5.46 19.39 -4.65
N THR A 90 -6.69 19.36 -4.12
CA THR A 90 -7.55 20.56 -3.99
C THR A 90 -7.75 21.02 -2.54
N GLY A 91 -7.23 20.26 -1.58
CA GLY A 91 -7.49 20.46 -0.16
C GLY A 91 -6.57 21.46 0.58
N ARG A 92 -6.91 21.69 1.85
CA ARG A 92 -6.11 22.49 2.79
C ARG A 92 -4.98 21.66 3.37
N ARG A 93 -3.73 22.13 3.24
CA ARG A 93 -2.57 21.48 3.87
C ARG A 93 -2.63 21.52 5.39
N LEU A 94 -2.17 20.44 6.00
CA LEU A 94 -1.98 20.29 7.44
C LEU A 94 -0.48 20.27 7.76
N PRO A 95 -0.04 20.98 8.80
CA PRO A 95 1.30 20.78 9.32
C PRO A 95 1.45 19.36 9.89
N LEU A 96 2.62 18.78 9.66
CA LEU A 96 3.03 17.50 10.25
C LEU A 96 3.78 17.77 11.56
N ALA A 97 3.32 17.16 12.65
CA ALA A 97 3.93 17.26 13.95
C ALA A 97 4.63 15.93 14.28
N THR A 98 5.96 15.92 14.31
CA THR A 98 6.75 14.74 14.70
C THR A 98 7.14 14.82 16.18
N ASP A 99 7.29 13.66 16.83
CA ASP A 99 7.87 13.52 18.17
C ASP A 99 7.09 14.22 19.30
N GLY A 100 5.75 14.12 19.30
CA GLY A 100 4.91 14.63 20.38
C GLY A 100 4.94 16.15 20.55
N ARG A 101 5.53 16.87 19.58
CA ARG A 101 5.55 18.33 19.60
C ARG A 101 4.18 18.84 19.18
N GLU A 102 3.35 19.19 20.17
CA GLU A 102 2.08 19.87 19.89
C GLU A 102 2.34 21.13 19.07
N VAL A 103 1.80 21.14 17.85
CA VAL A 103 1.70 22.35 17.05
C VAL A 103 0.39 22.97 17.51
N GLY A 104 0.46 24.08 18.27
CA GLY A 104 -0.73 24.80 18.69
C GLY A 104 -1.63 25.13 17.50
N SER A 105 -2.91 25.43 17.77
CA SER A 105 -3.94 25.74 16.75
C SER A 105 -3.35 26.55 15.58
N PRO A 106 -3.36 26.03 14.34
CA PRO A 106 -4.44 25.29 13.67
C PRO A 106 -4.37 23.74 13.74
N ALA A 107 -5.37 23.08 13.13
CA ALA A 107 -5.41 21.62 12.94
C ALA A 107 -4.11 21.07 12.33
N TYR A 108 -3.68 19.89 12.79
CA TYR A 108 -2.41 19.26 12.41
C TYR A 108 -2.49 17.73 12.43
N LEU A 109 -1.53 17.07 11.77
CA LEU A 109 -1.38 15.61 11.82
C LEU A 109 -0.17 15.24 12.69
N ALA A 110 -0.41 14.58 13.82
CA ALA A 110 0.65 14.03 14.66
C ALA A 110 1.16 12.73 14.05
N ILE A 111 2.48 12.57 14.03
CA ILE A 111 3.21 11.39 13.55
C ILE A 111 4.10 10.91 14.69
N GLU A 112 3.77 9.75 15.22
CA GLU A 112 4.46 9.18 16.39
C GLU A 112 4.87 7.74 16.12
N ALA A 113 5.92 7.26 16.79
CA ALA A 113 6.19 5.83 16.81
C ALA A 113 5.03 5.13 17.54
N ALA A 114 4.48 4.08 16.95
CA ALA A 114 3.48 3.25 17.60
C ALA A 114 4.08 2.63 18.89
N PRO A 115 3.25 2.27 19.88
CA PRO A 115 3.73 1.73 21.16
C PRO A 115 4.60 0.47 21.04
N ASP A 116 4.46 -0.27 19.94
CA ASP A 116 5.23 -1.48 19.64
C ASP A 116 6.59 -1.20 18.98
N GLY A 117 6.87 0.06 18.62
CA GLY A 117 8.08 0.52 17.95
C GLY A 117 8.26 0.02 16.52
N ARG A 118 7.26 -0.65 15.94
CA ARG A 118 7.35 -1.25 14.59
C ARG A 118 6.64 -0.42 13.54
N GLU A 119 5.62 0.31 13.95
CA GLU A 119 4.78 1.09 13.05
C GLU A 119 4.82 2.58 13.41
N THR A 120 4.41 3.41 12.46
CA THR A 120 4.17 4.83 12.71
C THR A 120 2.67 5.05 12.90
N SER A 121 2.29 5.67 14.00
CA SER A 121 0.93 6.10 14.32
C SER A 121 0.67 7.51 13.78
N PHE A 122 -0.54 7.71 13.26
CA PHE A 122 -1.02 9.00 12.77
C PHE A 122 -2.29 9.39 13.51
N VAL A 123 -2.30 10.58 14.11
CA VAL A 123 -3.46 11.12 14.81
C VAL A 123 -3.78 12.49 14.25
N LEU A 124 -4.99 12.65 13.70
CA LEU A 124 -5.46 13.94 13.24
C LEU A 124 -6.01 14.73 14.44
N HIS A 125 -5.46 15.92 14.65
CA HIS A 125 -5.96 16.89 15.63
C HIS A 125 -6.68 18.01 14.90
N ASP A 126 -7.98 18.15 15.14
CA ASP A 126 -8.78 19.24 14.59
C ASP A 126 -8.96 20.35 15.64
N SER A 127 -9.07 21.60 15.16
CA SER A 127 -9.26 22.79 16.00
C SER A 127 -10.62 22.81 16.74
N SER A 128 -11.58 22.01 16.30
CA SER A 128 -12.98 22.04 16.75
C SER A 128 -13.41 20.89 17.67
N GLY A 129 -12.53 19.93 17.97
CA GLY A 129 -12.91 18.70 18.68
C GLY A 129 -11.75 17.92 19.28
N GLY A 130 -12.06 16.73 19.81
CA GLY A 130 -11.05 15.77 20.27
C GLY A 130 -10.28 15.14 19.09
N PRO A 131 -9.16 14.45 19.37
CA PRO A 131 -8.39 13.77 18.34
C PRO A 131 -9.20 12.66 17.67
N TYR A 132 -8.94 12.47 16.37
CA TYR A 132 -9.49 11.34 15.62
C TYR A 132 -8.85 10.02 16.10
N ALA A 133 -9.45 8.88 15.74
CA ALA A 133 -8.84 7.59 16.00
C ALA A 133 -7.47 7.49 15.28
N PRO A 134 -6.45 6.88 15.91
CA PRO A 134 -5.16 6.67 15.27
C PRO A 134 -5.32 5.73 14.08
N PHE A 135 -4.50 5.91 13.04
CA PHE A 135 -4.26 4.91 12.00
C PHE A 135 -2.75 4.63 11.87
N TYR A 136 -2.36 3.48 11.34
CA TYR A 136 -0.96 3.07 11.27
C TYR A 136 -0.39 3.02 9.85
N SER A 137 0.92 3.20 9.75
CA SER A 137 1.67 3.19 8.49
C SER A 137 1.49 1.91 7.68
N ASN A 138 1.23 0.77 8.32
CA ASN A 138 1.05 -0.50 7.61
C ASN A 138 -0.17 -0.48 6.67
N ALA A 139 -1.21 0.30 6.99
CA ALA A 139 -2.37 0.50 6.11
C ALA A 139 -2.01 1.17 4.77
N LEU A 140 -0.83 1.77 4.66
CA LEU A 140 -0.33 2.41 3.43
C LEU A 140 0.55 1.47 2.58
N THR A 141 0.86 0.27 3.09
CA THR A 141 1.67 -0.73 2.39
C THR A 141 0.90 -1.24 1.18
N ARG A 142 1.59 -1.38 0.04
CA ARG A 142 1.00 -1.93 -1.18
C ARG A 142 1.79 -3.13 -1.67
N THR A 143 1.07 -4.02 -2.32
CA THR A 143 1.66 -5.03 -3.19
C THR A 143 1.27 -4.68 -4.62
N SER A 144 2.25 -4.63 -5.52
CA SER A 144 2.02 -4.34 -6.93
C SER A 144 2.81 -5.32 -7.79
N THR A 145 2.44 -5.42 -9.07
CA THR A 145 3.14 -6.25 -10.04
C THR A 145 3.85 -5.35 -11.05
N ALA A 146 5.12 -5.64 -11.33
CA ALA A 146 5.91 -4.83 -12.24
C ALA A 146 5.39 -4.93 -13.69
N PRO A 147 5.19 -3.79 -14.40
CA PRO A 147 4.53 -3.79 -15.71
C PRO A 147 5.23 -4.62 -16.81
N TRP A 148 6.54 -4.87 -16.68
CA TRP A 148 7.30 -5.67 -17.64
C TRP A 148 6.83 -7.13 -17.71
N VAL A 149 6.10 -7.62 -16.70
CA VAL A 149 5.62 -9.00 -16.68
C VAL A 149 4.53 -9.24 -17.72
N TYR A 150 3.62 -8.27 -17.90
CA TYR A 150 2.44 -8.41 -18.74
C TYR A 150 2.74 -8.82 -20.19
N PRO A 151 3.73 -8.21 -20.89
CA PRO A 151 4.09 -8.66 -22.24
C PRO A 151 4.72 -10.06 -22.28
N LEU A 152 5.19 -10.62 -21.16
CA LEU A 152 5.81 -11.95 -21.09
C LEU A 152 4.82 -13.06 -20.71
N LEU A 153 3.66 -12.72 -20.14
CA LEU A 153 2.66 -13.70 -19.72
C LEU A 153 2.19 -14.63 -20.86
N PRO A 154 1.94 -14.16 -22.10
CA PRO A 154 1.56 -15.05 -23.19
C PRO A 154 2.65 -16.08 -23.52
N ILE A 155 3.93 -15.69 -23.43
CA ILE A 155 5.07 -16.58 -23.68
C ILE A 155 5.16 -17.62 -22.57
N GLY A 156 5.06 -17.19 -21.30
CA GLY A 156 5.02 -18.10 -20.15
C GLY A 156 3.89 -19.12 -20.27
N ALA A 157 2.69 -18.68 -20.65
CA ALA A 157 1.52 -19.53 -20.84
C ALA A 157 1.73 -20.62 -21.90
N VAL A 158 2.36 -20.28 -23.03
CA VAL A 158 2.67 -21.23 -24.10
C VAL A 158 3.68 -22.27 -23.62
N VAL A 159 4.69 -21.86 -22.86
CA VAL A 159 5.68 -22.79 -22.28
C VAL A 159 5.01 -23.72 -21.27
N ASP A 160 4.15 -23.17 -20.41
CA ASP A 160 3.38 -23.97 -19.44
C ASP A 160 2.46 -24.97 -20.12
N ALA A 161 1.77 -24.56 -21.18
CA ALA A 161 0.92 -25.43 -22.00
C ALA A 161 1.71 -26.57 -22.66
N ALA A 162 2.92 -26.29 -23.15
CA ALA A 162 3.78 -27.27 -23.81
C ALA A 162 4.42 -28.26 -22.83
N THR A 163 4.67 -27.83 -21.59
CA THR A 163 5.36 -28.64 -20.57
C THR A 163 4.40 -29.38 -19.64
N VAL A 164 3.29 -28.75 -19.26
CA VAL A 164 2.26 -29.30 -18.37
C VAL A 164 0.87 -28.81 -18.81
N PRO A 165 0.22 -29.47 -19.78
CA PRO A 165 -1.03 -29.00 -20.40
C PRO A 165 -2.20 -28.79 -19.42
N ILE A 166 -2.21 -29.51 -18.29
CA ILE A 166 -3.21 -29.38 -17.22
C ILE A 166 -3.20 -27.97 -16.59
N LEU A 167 -2.13 -27.19 -16.70
CA LEU A 167 -2.04 -25.88 -16.07
C LEU A 167 -2.81 -24.78 -16.83
N LEU A 168 -3.22 -25.03 -18.07
CA LEU A 168 -4.06 -24.12 -18.87
C LEU A 168 -5.44 -23.86 -18.26
N THR A 169 -5.96 -24.75 -17.42
CA THR A 169 -7.25 -24.52 -16.74
C THR A 169 -7.20 -23.40 -15.70
N PHE A 170 -6.02 -22.96 -15.27
CA PHE A 170 -5.85 -21.91 -14.25
C PHE A 170 -5.45 -20.54 -14.83
N PHE A 171 -5.09 -20.47 -16.11
CA PHE A 171 -4.68 -19.24 -16.79
C PHE A 171 -5.71 -18.08 -16.72
N PRO A 172 -7.03 -18.30 -16.86
CA PRO A 172 -7.99 -17.19 -16.77
C PRO A 172 -8.12 -16.58 -15.36
N VAL A 173 -7.66 -17.25 -14.31
CA VAL A 173 -7.70 -16.72 -12.93
C VAL A 173 -6.60 -15.68 -12.69
N ILE A 174 -5.46 -15.82 -13.37
CA ILE A 174 -4.27 -14.98 -13.14
C ILE A 174 -4.43 -13.58 -13.80
N LEU A 175 -5.16 -13.49 -14.91
CA LEU A 175 -5.42 -12.22 -15.61
C LEU A 175 -6.44 -11.32 -14.90
N LEU A 176 -7.21 -11.84 -13.95
CA LEU A 176 -8.27 -11.12 -13.23
C LEU A 176 -7.82 -10.43 -11.92
N ILE A 177 -6.56 -10.62 -11.50
CA ILE A 177 -6.01 -10.07 -10.24
C ILE A 177 -5.18 -8.80 -10.51
N GLY A 178 -5.20 -8.29 -11.75
CA GLY A 178 -4.36 -7.18 -12.21
C GLY A 178 -5.01 -5.81 -12.28
N ASP A 179 -6.05 -5.53 -11.48
CA ASP A 179 -6.63 -4.19 -11.27
C ASP A 179 -6.54 -3.78 -9.78
#